data_AF-A0A967WLC9-F1
#
_entry.id   AF-A0A967WLC9-F1
#
_cell.length_a   1.000
_cell.length_b   1.000
_cell.length_c   1.000
_cell.angle_alpha   90.00
_cell.angle_beta   90.00
_cell.angle_gamma   90.00
#
_symmetry.space_group_name_H-M   'P 1'
#
loop_
_entity.id
_entity.type
_entity.pdbx_description
1 polymer ?
#
loop_
_entity_poly.entity_id
_entity_poly.type
_entity_poly.pdbx_seq_one_letter_code
_entity_poly.pdbx_strand_id
1 'polypeptide(L)'
;MAEHDAALAALQMAIQTEIDGYGFYRKFAEQTGDPAARAMFERLAQDEAMHLELLRSVKATLEENGEWAEYEALPLPPVDGAPIFSRERVEQNIVAYTSDLSALRVA
;
A
#
# COMPACT_ATOMS: atom_id res chain seq x y z
N MET A 1 -13.94 24.04 -4.17
CA MET A 1 -13.50 23.72 -5.54
C MET A 1 -12.02 23.38 -5.57
N ALA A 2 -11.09 24.31 -5.28
CA ALA A 2 -9.65 24.01 -5.30
C ALA A 2 -9.18 22.84 -4.39
N GLU A 3 -9.77 22.68 -3.20
CA GLU A 3 -9.44 21.56 -2.30
C GLU A 3 -9.96 20.21 -2.80
N HIS A 4 -11.07 20.20 -3.53
CA HIS A 4 -11.69 18.99 -4.08
C HIS A 4 -10.88 18.47 -5.28
N ASP A 5 -10.45 19.37 -6.16
CA ASP A 5 -9.55 19.03 -7.28
C ASP A 5 -8.20 18.48 -6.79
N ALA A 6 -7.65 19.07 -5.71
CA ALA A 6 -6.42 18.58 -5.10
C ALA A 6 -6.58 17.18 -4.48
N ALA A 7 -7.72 16.92 -3.83
CA ALA A 7 -8.04 15.59 -3.28
C ALA A 7 -8.18 14.54 -4.39
N LEU A 8 -8.85 14.86 -5.50
CA LEU A 8 -8.96 13.96 -6.66
C LEU A 8 -7.61 13.68 -7.31
N ALA A 9 -6.73 14.70 -7.42
CA ALA A 9 -5.37 14.52 -7.92
C ALA A 9 -4.53 13.62 -6.99
N ALA A 10 -4.67 13.77 -5.67
CA ALA A 10 -4.00 12.91 -4.69
C ALA A 10 -4.51 11.45 -4.78
N LEU A 11 -5.82 11.25 -4.91
CA LEU A 11 -6.40 9.91 -5.09
C LEU A 11 -5.94 9.26 -6.40
N GLN A 12 -5.84 10.04 -7.49
CA GLN A 12 -5.32 9.54 -8.76
C GLN A 12 -3.84 9.10 -8.63
N MET A 13 -3.03 9.87 -7.89
CA MET A 13 -1.64 9.52 -7.61
C MET A 13 -1.54 8.25 -6.75
N ALA A 14 -2.38 8.12 -5.72
CA ALA A 14 -2.44 6.94 -4.87
C ALA A 14 -2.83 5.69 -5.69
N ILE A 15 -3.87 5.78 -6.53
CA ILE A 15 -4.28 4.70 -7.44
C ILE A 15 -3.12 4.22 -8.33
N GLN A 16 -2.36 5.16 -8.91
CA GLN A 16 -1.20 4.79 -9.73
C GLN A 16 -0.11 4.11 -8.89
N THR A 17 0.10 4.59 -7.67
CA THR A 17 1.05 3.99 -6.72
C THR A 17 0.69 2.54 -6.41
N GLU A 18 -0.58 2.24 -6.16
CA GLU A 18 -1.05 0.86 -5.90
C GLU A 18 -0.87 -0.05 -7.13
N ILE A 19 -1.15 0.46 -8.34
CA ILE A 19 -0.94 -0.29 -9.59
C ILE A 19 0.54 -0.65 -9.76
N ASP A 20 1.42 0.32 -9.52
CA ASP A 20 2.86 0.15 -9.64
C ASP A 20 3.38 -0.82 -8.56
N GLY A 21 2.90 -0.68 -7.32
CA GLY A 21 3.20 -1.56 -6.19
C GLY A 21 2.77 -3.01 -6.44
N TYR A 22 1.55 -3.22 -6.94
CA TYR A 22 1.05 -4.54 -7.33
C TYR A 22 1.98 -5.23 -8.33
N GLY A 23 2.29 -4.55 -9.44
CA GLY A 23 3.14 -5.09 -10.50
C GLY A 23 4.55 -5.38 -9.99
N PHE A 24 5.05 -4.51 -9.11
CA PHE A 24 6.34 -4.66 -8.47
C PHE A 24 6.40 -5.90 -7.58
N TYR A 25 5.49 -6.07 -6.61
CA TYR A 25 5.49 -7.23 -5.72
C TYR A 25 5.26 -8.55 -6.46
N ARG A 26 4.35 -8.56 -7.45
CA ARG A 26 4.16 -9.71 -8.36
C ARG A 26 5.46 -10.14 -9.02
N LYS A 27 6.22 -9.20 -9.58
CA LYS A 27 7.50 -9.48 -10.24
C LYS A 27 8.52 -10.07 -9.27
N PHE A 28 8.61 -9.56 -8.04
CA PHE A 28 9.56 -10.09 -7.04
C PHE A 28 9.16 -11.47 -6.52
N ALA A 29 7.86 -11.75 -6.36
CA ALA A 29 7.36 -13.08 -6.03
C ALA A 29 7.79 -14.14 -7.07
N GLU A 30 7.76 -13.77 -8.36
CA GLU A 30 8.16 -14.64 -9.47
C GLU A 30 9.68 -14.85 -9.55
N GLN A 31 10.47 -13.86 -9.10
CA GLN A 31 11.94 -13.87 -9.20
C GLN A 31 12.64 -14.51 -8.01
N THR A 32 12.04 -14.47 -6.82
CA THR A 32 12.68 -15.00 -5.61
C THR A 32 12.71 -16.54 -5.59
N GLY A 33 13.84 -17.10 -5.16
CA GLY A 33 14.01 -18.53 -4.91
C GLY A 33 13.57 -18.96 -3.51
N ASP A 34 13.37 -18.01 -2.58
CA ASP A 34 12.99 -18.28 -1.19
C ASP A 34 11.44 -18.40 -1.09
N PRO A 35 10.90 -19.55 -0.66
CA PRO A 35 9.46 -19.74 -0.49
C PRO A 35 8.80 -18.76 0.49
N ALA A 36 9.50 -18.35 1.56
CA ALA A 36 8.96 -17.42 2.55
C ALA A 36 8.90 -16.00 1.98
N ALA A 37 9.95 -15.56 1.27
CA ALA A 37 9.95 -14.28 0.58
C ALA A 37 8.88 -14.23 -0.51
N ARG A 38 8.68 -15.32 -1.26
CA ARG A 38 7.61 -15.43 -2.27
C ARG A 38 6.24 -15.20 -1.65
N ALA A 39 5.92 -15.94 -0.58
CA ALA A 39 4.64 -15.81 0.12
C ALA A 39 4.41 -14.39 0.66
N MET A 40 5.47 -13.75 1.16
CA MET A 40 5.41 -12.34 1.60
C MET A 40 5.07 -11.41 0.42
N PHE A 41 5.78 -11.51 -0.71
CA PHE A 41 5.51 -10.67 -1.88
C PHE A 41 4.12 -10.91 -2.49
N GLU A 42 3.65 -12.16 -2.51
CA GLU A 42 2.29 -12.47 -2.97
C GLU A 42 1.23 -11.84 -2.07
N ARG A 43 1.46 -11.82 -0.76
CA ARG A 43 0.57 -11.16 0.18
C ARG A 43 0.58 -9.64 0.02
N LEU A 44 1.75 -9.03 -0.10
CA LEU A 44 1.86 -7.59 -0.37
C LEU A 44 1.15 -7.21 -1.68
N ALA A 45 1.32 -7.98 -2.75
CA ALA A 45 0.58 -7.76 -3.98
C ALA A 45 -0.96 -7.86 -3.79
N GLN A 46 -1.44 -8.78 -2.95
CA GLN A 46 -2.87 -8.87 -2.64
C GLN A 46 -3.36 -7.66 -1.84
N ASP A 47 -2.54 -7.15 -0.92
CA ASP A 47 -2.84 -5.94 -0.15
C ASP A 47 -3.00 -4.73 -1.08
N GLU A 48 -2.09 -4.51 -2.04
CA GLU A 48 -2.22 -3.40 -3.01
C GLU A 48 -3.45 -3.53 -3.91
N ALA A 49 -3.85 -4.75 -4.26
CA ALA A 49 -5.08 -4.98 -5.01
C ALA A 49 -6.33 -4.58 -4.20
N MET A 50 -6.34 -4.85 -2.89
CA MET A 50 -7.42 -4.40 -2.00
C MET A 50 -7.41 -2.88 -1.82
N HIS A 51 -6.23 -2.27 -1.66
CA HIS A 51 -6.08 -0.81 -1.57
C HIS A 51 -6.57 -0.11 -2.84
N LEU A 52 -6.24 -0.65 -4.02
CA LEU A 52 -6.68 -0.10 -5.30
C LEU A 52 -8.21 -0.03 -5.41
N GLU A 53 -8.91 -1.10 -5.04
CA GLU A 53 -10.38 -1.14 -5.08
C GLU A 53 -11.00 -0.14 -4.08
N LEU A 54 -10.43 -0.02 -2.88
CA LEU A 54 -10.84 0.99 -1.91
C LEU A 54 -10.65 2.42 -2.46
N LEU A 55 -9.47 2.73 -2.98
CA LEU A 55 -9.16 4.07 -3.50
C LEU A 55 -10.03 4.44 -4.70
N ARG A 56 -10.33 3.49 -5.59
CA ARG A 56 -11.29 3.67 -6.69
C ARG A 56 -12.69 4.01 -6.19
N SER A 57 -13.16 3.28 -5.18
CA SER A 57 -14.45 3.54 -4.54
C SER A 57 -14.50 4.93 -3.93
N VAL A 58 -13.49 5.30 -3.12
CA VAL A 58 -13.37 6.63 -2.50
C VAL A 58 -13.35 7.74 -3.55
N LYS A 59 -12.56 7.58 -4.61
CA LYS A 59 -12.50 8.55 -5.71
C LYS A 59 -13.84 8.71 -6.41
N ALA A 60 -14.53 7.61 -6.71
CA ALA A 60 -15.84 7.65 -7.35
C ALA A 60 -16.88 8.38 -6.48
N THR A 61 -16.94 8.07 -5.17
CA THR A 61 -17.85 8.76 -4.24
C THR A 61 -17.55 10.27 -4.16
N LEU A 62 -16.26 10.62 -4.11
CA LEU A 62 -15.84 12.02 -4.06
C LEU A 62 -16.19 12.76 -5.36
N GLU A 63 -16.09 12.12 -6.52
CA GLU A 63 -16.47 12.69 -7.82
C GLU A 63 -17.99 12.87 -7.97
N GLU A 64 -18.79 11.91 -7.49
CA GLU A 64 -20.26 11.94 -7.64
C GLU A 64 -20.93 12.91 -6.66
N ASN A 65 -20.56 12.85 -5.37
CA ASN A 65 -21.31 13.51 -4.30
C ASN A 65 -20.54 14.65 -3.63
N GLY A 66 -19.24 14.80 -3.92
CA GLY A 66 -18.37 15.78 -3.25
C GLY A 66 -18.05 15.43 -1.80
N GLU A 67 -18.42 14.23 -1.35
CA GLU A 67 -18.24 13.73 0.00
C GLU A 67 -17.25 12.56 0.03
N TRP A 68 -16.53 12.41 1.14
CA TRP A 68 -15.66 11.26 1.34
C TRP A 68 -16.49 10.01 1.61
N ALA A 69 -16.10 8.89 1.01
CA ALA A 69 -16.72 7.61 1.33
C ALA A 69 -16.53 7.27 2.82
N GLU A 70 -17.58 6.76 3.46
CA GLU A 70 -17.45 6.20 4.81
C GLU A 70 -16.53 4.98 4.76
N TYR A 71 -15.48 5.00 5.58
CA TYR A 71 -14.58 3.86 5.72
C TYR A 71 -15.15 2.90 6.75
N GLU A 72 -15.72 1.79 6.29
CA GLU A 72 -16.01 0.65 7.17
C GLU A 72 -14.71 -0.13 7.38
N ALA A 73 -14.17 -0.04 8.61
CA ALA A 73 -12.90 -0.68 8.93
C ALA A 73 -12.96 -2.17 8.62
N LEU A 74 -12.09 -2.62 7.70
CA LEU A 74 -11.91 -4.06 7.49
C LEU A 74 -11.43 -4.66 8.81
N PRO A 75 -11.98 -5.80 9.25
CA PRO A 75 -11.50 -6.47 10.45
C PRO A 75 -10.06 -6.92 10.21
N LEU A 76 -9.11 -6.12 10.69
CA LEU A 76 -7.70 -6.44 10.58
C LEU A 76 -7.43 -7.64 11.48
N PRO A 77 -6.88 -8.76 10.95
CA PRO A 77 -6.43 -9.84 11.81
C PRO A 77 -5.36 -9.28 12.75
N PRO A 78 -5.28 -9.78 14.00
CA PRO A 78 -4.17 -9.44 14.87
C PRO A 78 -2.86 -9.82 14.16
N VAL A 79 -2.11 -8.80 13.78
CA VAL A 79 -0.74 -8.97 13.28
C VAL A 79 0.15 -9.11 14.50
N ASP A 80 0.63 -10.33 14.77
CA ASP A 80 1.82 -10.49 15.61
C ASP A 80 2.90 -9.64 14.96
N GLY A 81 3.31 -8.57 15.64
CA GLY A 81 4.00 -7.44 15.06
C GLY A 81 4.99 -7.85 13.98
N ALA A 82 4.81 -7.32 12.76
CA ALA A 82 5.63 -7.70 11.63
C ALA A 82 7.12 -7.55 12.02
N PRO A 83 7.94 -8.60 11.90
CA PRO A 83 9.30 -8.58 12.43
C PRO A 83 10.17 -7.48 11.82
N ILE A 84 9.79 -6.94 10.67
CA ILE A 84 10.45 -5.83 9.96
C ILE A 84 10.01 -4.45 10.51
N PHE A 85 8.78 -4.33 11.01
CA PHE A 85 8.19 -3.07 11.54
C PHE A 85 8.06 -3.07 13.07
N SER A 86 8.96 -3.75 13.78
CA SER A 86 9.02 -3.62 15.24
C SER A 86 9.40 -2.19 15.62
N ARG A 87 8.86 -1.68 16.74
CA ARG A 87 9.22 -0.34 17.27
C ARG A 87 10.73 -0.12 17.31
N GLU A 88 11.46 -1.14 17.77
CA GLU A 88 12.93 -1.09 17.85
C GLU A 88 13.62 -0.94 16.48
N ARG A 89 13.10 -1.56 15.41
CA ARG A 89 13.69 -1.40 14.06
C ARG A 89 13.29 -0.09 13.39
N VAL A 90 12.07 0.37 13.62
CA VAL A 90 11.55 1.66 13.16
C VAL A 90 12.40 2.80 13.73
N GLU A 91 12.72 2.75 15.02
CA GLU A 91 13.56 3.76 15.68
C GLU A 91 15.01 3.77 15.18
N GLN A 92 15.52 2.63 14.68
CA GLN A 92 16.91 2.48 14.24
C GLN A 92 17.14 2.79 12.76
N ASN A 93 16.13 2.67 11.88
CA ASN A 93 16.32 2.69 10.42
C ASN A 93 15.40 3.63 9.62
N ILE A 94 14.63 4.52 10.27
CA ILE A 94 13.90 5.55 9.52
C ILE A 94 14.84 6.68 9.11
N VAL A 95 15.35 6.55 7.89
CA VAL A 95 15.81 7.70 7.10
C VAL A 95 14.59 8.34 6.47
N ALA A 96 14.52 9.66 6.34
CA ALA A 96 13.32 10.42 5.93
C ALA A 96 12.73 10.08 4.53
N TYR A 97 13.24 9.05 3.85
CA TYR A 97 12.83 8.57 2.53
C TYR A 97 12.85 7.03 2.43
N THR A 98 12.29 6.29 3.40
CA THR A 98 12.10 4.84 3.26
C THR A 98 10.80 4.56 2.49
N SER A 99 10.86 4.52 1.16
CA SER A 99 9.85 3.83 0.37
C SER A 99 10.04 2.31 0.46
N ASP A 100 9.04 1.54 0.06
CA ASP A 100 9.13 0.06 -0.03
C ASP A 100 10.35 -0.41 -0.85
N LEU A 101 10.77 0.41 -1.82
CA LEU A 101 12.00 0.19 -2.61
C LEU A 101 13.27 0.16 -1.76
N SER A 102 13.30 0.89 -0.64
CA SER A 102 14.45 0.93 0.27
C SER A 102 14.51 -0.32 1.15
N ALA A 103 13.34 -0.84 1.55
CA ALA A 103 13.24 -2.05 2.35
C ALA A 103 13.77 -3.30 1.60
N LEU A 104 13.66 -3.31 0.27
CA LEU A 104 14.02 -4.45 -0.57
C LEU A 104 15.47 -4.49 -1.06
N ARG A 105 16.24 -3.43 -0.84
CA ARG A 105 17.69 -3.42 -1.08
C ARG A 105 18.50 -4.06 0.05
N VAL A 106 17.86 -4.32 1.18
CA VAL A 106 18.50 -4.85 2.40
C VAL A 106 18.32 -6.38 2.53
N ALA A 107 17.49 -6.99 1.68
CA ALA A 107 17.27 -8.44 1.63
C ALA A 107 18.24 -9.16 0.68
#